data_AF-X1EL08-F1
#
_entry.id   AF-X1EL08-F1
#
_cell.length_a   1.000
_cell.length_b   1.000
_cell.length_c   1.000
_cell.angle_alpha   90.00
_cell.angle_beta   90.00
_cell.angle_gamma   90.00
#
_symmetry.space_group_name_H-M   'P 1'
#
loop_
_entity.id
_entity.type
_entity.pdbx_description
1 polymer ?
#
loop_
_entity_poly.entity_id
_entity_poly.type
_entity_poly.pdbx_seq_one_letter_code
_entity_poly.pdbx_strand_id
1 'polypeptide(L)'
;MRKIIDMQMKIGEVDISKIEFDLRSRDEIPKLLIGLQSIFCNPETRAQVFKVLMELVPDNVDPNNGRKGMDLWRILVLGTLRLSCEGRI
;
A
#
# COMPACT_ATOMS: atom_id res chain seq x y z
N MET A 1 2.53 -14.21 -9.38
CA MET A 1 1.19 -14.25 -8.76
C MET A 1 0.84 -12.89 -8.19
N ARG A 2 -0.06 -12.17 -8.88
CA ARG A 2 -0.72 -10.97 -8.41
C ARG A 2 -1.65 -11.36 -7.27
N LYS A 3 -1.36 -10.80 -6.10
CA LYS A 3 -2.18 -10.90 -4.89
C LYS A 3 -2.45 -9.49 -4.42
N ILE A 4 -3.51 -9.31 -3.65
CA ILE A 4 -3.82 -8.02 -3.06
C ILE A 4 -2.79 -7.64 -1.99
N ILE A 5 -2.52 -8.53 -1.04
CA ILE A 5 -1.47 -8.48 -0.03
C ILE A 5 -1.29 -9.88 0.58
N ASP A 6 -0.15 -10.15 1.21
CA ASP A 6 -0.01 -11.26 2.15
C ASP A 6 -0.28 -10.75 3.57
N MET A 7 -1.34 -11.25 4.22
CA MET A 7 -1.70 -10.82 5.58
C MET A 7 -0.77 -11.43 6.64
N GLN A 8 -0.01 -12.48 6.30
CA GLN A 8 0.94 -13.07 7.22
C GLN A 8 2.20 -12.21 7.27
N MET A 9 2.49 -11.65 8.44
CA MET A 9 3.74 -10.95 8.69
C MET A 9 4.94 -11.90 8.62
N LYS A 10 6.05 -11.38 8.12
CA LYS A 10 7.36 -12.06 8.10
C LYS A 10 8.21 -11.65 9.29
N ILE A 11 9.19 -12.48 9.61
CA ILE A 11 10.16 -12.19 10.68
C ILE A 11 10.89 -10.88 10.35
N GLY A 12 10.90 -9.96 11.31
CA GLY A 12 11.53 -8.64 11.17
C GLY A 12 10.62 -7.54 10.62
N GLU A 13 9.37 -7.84 10.25
CA GLU A 13 8.39 -6.82 9.86
C GLU A 13 7.75 -6.18 11.10
N VAL A 14 7.45 -4.88 11.00
CA VAL A 14 6.70 -4.12 12.01
C VAL A 14 5.27 -3.96 11.50
N ASP A 15 4.29 -4.19 12.38
CA ASP A 15 2.88 -4.00 12.03
C ASP A 15 2.66 -2.52 11.68
N ILE A 16 1.98 -2.27 10.56
CA ILE A 16 1.70 -0.90 10.12
C ILE A 16 0.95 -0.09 11.19
N SER A 17 0.11 -0.72 12.01
CA SER A 17 -0.59 -0.06 13.11
C SER A 17 0.33 0.42 14.24
N LYS A 18 1.56 -0.10 14.30
CA LYS A 18 2.57 0.24 15.32
C LYS A 18 3.58 1.28 14.83
N ILE A 19 3.46 1.73 13.58
CA ILE A 19 4.34 2.78 13.05
C ILE A 19 3.92 4.11 13.68
N GLU A 20 4.86 4.75 14.34
CA GLU A 20 4.69 6.08 14.92
C GLU A 20 5.26 7.15 13.97
N PHE A 21 4.56 8.27 13.86
CA PHE A 21 4.95 9.38 12.99
C PHE A 21 5.14 10.65 13.81
N ASP A 22 6.18 11.42 13.49
CA ASP A 22 6.33 12.77 14.02
C ASP A 22 5.35 13.72 13.32
N LEU A 23 4.31 14.11 14.03
CA LEU A 23 3.28 15.05 13.56
C LEU A 23 3.81 16.47 13.32
N ARG A 24 5.01 16.79 13.81
CA ARG A 24 5.66 18.08 13.56
C ARG A 24 6.45 18.09 12.26
N SER A 25 6.61 16.93 11.61
CA SER A 25 7.31 16.87 10.34
C SER A 25 6.59 17.69 9.28
N ARG A 26 7.36 18.54 8.59
CA ARG A 26 6.87 19.32 7.45
C ARG A 26 6.95 18.56 6.14
N ASP A 27 7.54 17.37 6.15
CA ASP A 27 7.59 16.52 4.97
C ASP A 27 6.21 15.98 4.61
N GLU A 28 5.98 15.82 3.31
CA GLU A 28 4.75 15.23 2.79
C GLU A 28 4.70 13.70 2.97
N ILE A 29 5.87 13.05 3.14
CA ILE A 29 5.95 11.59 3.29
C ILE A 29 5.25 11.09 4.57
N PRO A 30 5.51 11.65 5.78
CA PRO A 30 4.77 11.24 6.97
C PRO A 30 3.25 11.40 6.84
N LYS A 31 2.77 12.48 6.21
CA LYS A 31 1.33 12.70 5.98
C LYS A 31 0.73 11.62 5.09
N LEU A 32 1.41 11.27 3.99
CA LEU A 32 1.00 10.17 3.11
C LEU A 32 0.96 8.84 3.87
N LEU A 33 2.01 8.53 4.62
CA LEU A 33 2.12 7.27 5.35
C LEU A 33 1.06 7.13 6.45
N ILE A 34 0.68 8.23 7.12
CA ILE A 34 -0.46 8.27 8.05
C ILE A 34 -1.76 7.92 7.32
N GLY A 35 -1.99 8.46 6.12
CA GLY A 35 -3.17 8.13 5.31
C GLY A 35 -3.21 6.65 4.94
N LEU A 36 -2.08 6.08 4.51
CA LEU A 36 -1.94 4.66 4.18
C LEU A 36 -2.16 3.77 5.40
N GLN A 37 -1.62 4.16 6.57
CA GLN A 37 -1.87 3.47 7.84
C GLN A 37 -3.37 3.51 8.19
N SER A 38 -4.03 4.66 8.07
CA SER A 38 -5.46 4.81 8.34
C SER A 38 -6.32 3.92 7.45
N ILE A 39 -6.01 3.85 6.15
CA ILE A 39 -6.68 2.93 5.20
C ILE A 39 -6.51 1.49 5.65
N PHE A 40 -5.28 1.07 6.00
CA PHE A 40 -5.01 -0.33 6.33
C PHE A 40 -5.61 -0.75 7.68
N CYS A 41 -5.61 0.15 8.66
CA CYS A 41 -6.11 -0.12 10.01
C CYS A 41 -7.63 -0.10 10.11
N ASN A 42 -8.34 0.54 9.17
CA ASN A 42 -9.79 0.48 9.07
C ASN A 42 -10.23 -0.68 8.16
N PRO A 43 -10.85 -1.76 8.69
CA PRO A 43 -11.20 -2.93 7.89
C PRO A 43 -12.18 -2.65 6.75
N GLU A 44 -13.14 -1.73 6.96
CA GLU A 44 -14.15 -1.38 5.96
C GLU A 44 -13.51 -0.61 4.81
N THR A 45 -12.74 0.44 5.11
CA THR A 45 -11.99 1.21 4.12
C THR A 45 -10.99 0.33 3.38
N ARG A 46 -10.24 -0.52 4.10
CA ARG A 46 -9.30 -1.47 3.50
C ARG A 46 -9.99 -2.39 2.51
N ALA A 47 -11.14 -2.95 2.87
CA ALA A 47 -11.89 -3.85 1.98
C ALA A 47 -12.34 -3.14 0.70
N GLN A 48 -12.82 -1.90 0.81
CA GLN A 48 -13.20 -1.08 -0.35
C GLN A 48 -12.01 -0.79 -1.26
N VAL A 49 -10.88 -0.36 -0.69
CA VAL A 49 -9.64 -0.13 -1.46
C VAL A 49 -9.15 -1.42 -2.11
N PHE A 50 -9.20 -2.54 -1.39
CA PHE A 50 -8.77 -3.83 -1.92
C PHE A 50 -9.62 -4.28 -3.10
N LYS A 51 -10.93 -4.04 -3.05
CA LYS A 51 -11.83 -4.29 -4.18
C LYS A 51 -11.42 -3.48 -5.40
N VAL A 52 -11.23 -2.18 -5.25
CA VAL A 52 -10.79 -1.30 -6.35
C VAL A 52 -9.45 -1.77 -6.94
N LEU A 53 -8.48 -2.10 -6.09
CA LEU A 53 -7.18 -2.59 -6.54
C LEU A 53 -7.27 -3.88 -7.36
N MET A 54 -8.20 -4.79 -7.01
CA MET A 54 -8.43 -6.00 -7.78
C MET A 54 -9.11 -5.71 -9.13
N GLU A 55 -10.06 -4.78 -9.16
CA GLU A 55 -10.75 -4.35 -10.40
C GLU A 55 -9.80 -3.67 -11.40
N LEU A 56 -8.67 -3.14 -10.94
CA LEU A 56 -7.62 -2.59 -11.83
C LEU A 56 -6.88 -3.68 -12.63
N VAL A 57 -6.97 -4.95 -12.24
CA VAL A 57 -6.34 -6.04 -12.99
C VAL A 57 -7.29 -6.46 -14.11
N PRO A 58 -6.90 -6.32 -15.39
CA PRO A 58 -7.77 -6.69 -16.49
C PRO A 58 -8.03 -8.21 -16.53
N ASP A 59 -9.26 -8.59 -16.89
CA ASP A 59 -9.70 -9.99 -16.95
C ASP A 59 -8.86 -10.87 -17.90
N ASN A 60 -8.23 -10.26 -18.91
CA ASN A 60 -7.40 -10.96 -19.88
C ASN A 60 -5.96 -11.21 -19.40
N VAL A 61 -5.63 -10.86 -18.15
CA VAL A 61 -4.28 -11.10 -17.61
C VAL A 61 -4.27 -12.24 -16.61
N ASP A 62 -3.43 -13.24 -16.87
CA ASP A 62 -3.22 -14.34 -15.93
C ASP A 62 -2.67 -13.81 -14.59
N PRO A 63 -3.41 -13.93 -13.47
CA PRO A 63 -2.96 -13.50 -12.16
C PRO A 63 -1.72 -14.27 -11.70
N ASN A 64 -1.44 -15.46 -12.22
CA ASN A 64 -0.25 -16.21 -11.86
C ASN A 64 1.02 -15.64 -12.50
N ASN A 65 0.87 -14.97 -13.64
CA ASN A 65 1.96 -14.33 -14.38
C ASN A 65 2.27 -12.92 -13.83
N GLY A 66 3.30 -12.82 -13.00
CA GLY A 66 3.74 -11.53 -12.45
C GLY A 66 4.92 -11.63 -11.50
N ARG A 67 5.59 -10.49 -11.24
CA ARG A 67 6.75 -10.41 -10.36
C ARG A 67 6.38 -10.79 -8.92
N LYS A 68 7.01 -11.84 -8.40
CA LYS A 68 6.83 -12.27 -7.01
C LYS A 68 7.25 -11.13 -6.07
N GLY A 69 6.47 -10.88 -5.01
CA GLY A 69 6.72 -9.83 -4.03
C GLY A 69 6.23 -8.43 -4.43
N MET A 70 5.53 -8.28 -5.56
CA MET A 70 4.83 -7.06 -5.98
C MET A 70 3.31 -7.29 -5.91
N ASP A 71 2.79 -7.39 -4.70
CA ASP A 71 1.35 -7.36 -4.46
C ASP A 71 0.77 -5.97 -4.77
N LEU A 72 -0.54 -5.92 -5.01
CA LEU A 72 -1.24 -4.72 -5.45
C LEU A 72 -1.21 -3.62 -4.38
N TRP A 73 -1.29 -3.98 -3.10
CA TRP A 73 -1.12 -3.04 -1.99
C TRP A 73 0.27 -2.38 -2.03
N ARG A 74 1.33 -3.17 -2.20
CA ARG A 74 2.70 -2.64 -2.32
C ARG A 74 2.87 -1.74 -3.54
N ILE A 75 2.21 -2.06 -4.66
CA ILE A 75 2.20 -1.20 -5.85
C ILE A 75 1.54 0.15 -5.53
N LEU A 76 0.39 0.14 -4.84
CA LEU A 76 -0.28 1.37 -4.41
C LEU A 76 0.65 2.22 -3.52
N VAL A 77 1.23 1.62 -2.48
CA VAL A 77 2.14 2.32 -1.56
C VAL A 77 3.31 2.95 -2.32
N LEU A 78 4.01 2.18 -3.15
CA LEU A 78 5.15 2.69 -3.92
C LEU A 78 4.75 3.74 -4.96
N GLY A 79 3.60 3.56 -5.61
CA GLY A 79 3.05 4.53 -6.57
C GLY A 79 2.72 5.86 -5.90
N THR A 80 2.05 5.82 -4.74
CA THR A 80 1.74 7.03 -3.97
C THR A 80 3.00 7.73 -3.44
N LEU A 81 3.98 6.97 -2.94
CA LEU A 81 5.26 7.52 -2.49
C LEU A 81 6.01 8.21 -3.63
N ARG A 82 6.04 7.60 -4.80
CA ARG A 82 6.65 8.18 -6.00
C ARG A 82 5.99 9.52 -6.34
N LEU A 83 4.66 9.56 -6.40
CA LEU A 83 3.91 10.79 -6.71
C LEU A 83 4.15 11.89 -5.67
N SER A 84 4.21 11.55 -4.38
CA SER A 84 4.49 12.52 -3.32
C SER A 84 5.92 13.07 -3.35
N CYS A 85 6.87 12.32 -3.92
CA CYS A 85 8.26 12.78 -4.08
C CYS A 85 8.50 13.55 -5.39
N GLU A 86 7.77 13.25 -6.47
CA GLU A 86 7.92 13.91 -7.77
C GLU A 86 7.51 15.39 -7.76
N GLY A 87 6.76 15.86 -6.76
CA GLY A 87 6.46 17.29 -6.56
C GLY A 87 7.64 18.17 -6.12
N ARG A 88 8.88 17.65 -6.08
CA ARG A 88 10.10 18.36 -5.66
C ARG A 88 11.25 18.28 -6.68
N ILE A 89 10.96 18.28 -7.98
CA ILE A 89 11.97 18.38 -9.05
C ILE A 89 11.77 19.68 -9.82
#